data_AF-A0A2A2SFP0-F1
#
_entry.id   AF-A0A2A2SFP0-F1
#
_cell.length_a   1.000
_cell.length_b   1.000
_cell.length_c   1.000
_cell.angle_alpha   90.00
_cell.angle_beta   90.00
_cell.angle_gamma   90.00
#
_symmetry.space_group_name_H-M   'P 1'
#
loop_
_entity.id
_entity.type
_entity.pdbx_description
1 polymer ?
#
loop_
_entity_poly.entity_id
_entity_poly.type
_entity_poly.pdbx_seq_one_letter_code
_entity_poly.pdbx_strand_id
1 'polypeptide(L)'
;MLKALAPLLLLAAPATAQSPPVPAAAQAQLDELARAVQRYRDVRAAQAAGWEPSPIGREDSPLMGEHWVRKGAPEYGPGEPLDFTEPSNLQYAWINGRRELVGVSYVVRIAPGDPLPRGFAGDADRWHVHDVERAVAAATEGRWLLRVLVNGWLDANYRSKGDDRSRLAMVHAWVTVPSPNGVFSTNNRAISYLRAGLPASFANGGTAEAALGVNLAAKDGCANTLNGAPWIAHAKDAQKRSLLATCEALGAEVRRGLASGARAVNAAGEAAWAKLEAAKRATLTPDQLRRIDAITEHDPMHHEGHGGHHGS
;
A
#
# COMPACT_ATOMS: atom_id res chain seq x y z
N MET A 1 -43.37 45.85 -0.32
CA MET A 1 -42.83 44.82 -1.22
C MET A 1 -41.31 44.85 -1.14
N LEU A 2 -40.68 44.07 -0.26
CA LEU A 2 -39.22 43.90 -0.22
C LEU A 2 -38.87 42.52 -0.79
N LYS A 3 -38.11 42.50 -1.90
CA LYS A 3 -37.52 41.29 -2.46
C LYS A 3 -36.18 41.05 -1.75
N ALA A 4 -36.06 39.93 -1.04
CA ALA A 4 -34.81 39.47 -0.46
C ALA A 4 -33.94 38.82 -1.55
N LEU A 5 -32.73 39.35 -1.73
CA LEU A 5 -31.66 38.78 -2.56
C LEU A 5 -30.88 37.77 -1.69
N ALA A 6 -30.93 36.50 -2.04
CA ALA A 6 -30.07 35.48 -1.42
C ALA A 6 -28.68 35.50 -2.10
N PRO A 7 -27.57 35.47 -1.34
CA PRO A 7 -26.23 35.43 -1.91
C PRO A 7 -25.91 34.01 -2.40
N LEU A 8 -25.49 33.92 -3.66
CA LEU A 8 -24.97 32.70 -4.26
C LEU A 8 -23.52 32.50 -3.75
N LEU A 9 -23.32 31.63 -2.76
CA LEU A 9 -21.98 31.18 -2.38
C LEU A 9 -21.47 30.18 -3.43
N LEU A 10 -20.55 30.63 -4.30
CA LEU A 10 -19.73 29.72 -5.09
C LEU A 10 -18.74 29.02 -4.17
N LEU A 11 -19.00 27.74 -3.86
CA LEU A 11 -18.00 26.83 -3.32
C LEU A 11 -17.00 26.51 -4.43
N ALA A 12 -15.82 27.13 -4.37
CA ALA A 12 -14.69 26.72 -5.20
C ALA A 12 -14.32 25.28 -4.82
N ALA A 13 -14.41 24.36 -5.78
CA ALA A 13 -13.93 23.00 -5.58
C ALA A 13 -12.40 23.06 -5.31
N PRO A 14 -11.88 22.30 -4.33
CA PRO A 14 -10.44 22.26 -4.08
C PRO A 14 -9.74 21.79 -5.35
N ALA A 15 -8.77 22.57 -5.82
CA ALA A 15 -7.89 22.17 -6.89
C ALA A 15 -7.20 20.87 -6.47
N THR A 16 -7.41 19.78 -7.20
CA THR A 16 -6.70 18.53 -6.96
C THR A 16 -5.22 18.80 -7.17
N ALA A 17 -4.45 18.83 -6.09
CA ALA A 17 -3.01 19.04 -6.13
C ALA A 17 -2.39 17.98 -7.04
N GLN A 18 -2.00 18.39 -8.24
CA GLN A 18 -1.20 17.55 -9.11
C GLN A 18 0.15 17.33 -8.44
N SER A 19 0.65 16.09 -8.52
CA SER A 19 1.98 15.77 -7.99
C SER A 19 3.00 16.73 -8.61
N PRO A 20 3.99 17.21 -7.82
CA PRO A 20 5.03 18.07 -8.37
C PRO A 20 5.74 17.36 -9.53
N PRO A 21 6.17 18.12 -10.56
CA PRO A 21 6.89 17.54 -11.69
C PRO A 21 8.17 16.85 -11.21
N VAL A 22 8.46 15.68 -11.77
CA VAL A 22 9.70 14.94 -11.49
C VAL A 22 10.88 15.69 -12.12
N PRO A 23 11.97 15.96 -11.39
CA PRO A 23 13.17 16.59 -11.95
C PRO A 23 13.72 15.81 -13.14
N ALA A 24 14.29 16.51 -14.14
CA ALA A 24 14.80 15.86 -15.36
C ALA A 24 15.86 14.77 -15.10
N ALA A 25 16.71 14.96 -14.09
CA ALA A 25 17.69 13.94 -13.67
C ALA A 25 17.02 12.66 -13.17
N ALA A 26 15.95 12.79 -12.37
CA ALA A 26 15.17 11.65 -11.89
C ALA A 26 14.39 10.98 -13.04
N GLN A 27 13.94 11.75 -14.04
CA GLN A 27 13.30 11.16 -15.23
C GLN A 27 14.24 10.22 -15.99
N ALA A 28 15.51 10.59 -16.18
CA ALA A 28 16.50 9.73 -16.84
C ALA A 28 16.71 8.41 -16.09
N GLN A 29 16.78 8.46 -14.75
CA GLN A 29 16.89 7.29 -13.88
C GLN A 29 15.64 6.39 -13.97
N LEU A 30 14.44 6.99 -14.00
CA LEU A 30 13.19 6.25 -14.16
C LEU A 30 13.09 5.57 -15.53
N ASP A 31 13.55 6.23 -16.59
CA ASP A 31 13.58 5.66 -17.94
C ASP A 31 14.57 4.48 -18.01
N GLU A 32 15.72 4.59 -17.33
CA GLU A 32 16.68 3.51 -17.21
C GLU A 32 16.13 2.32 -16.41
N LEU A 33 15.53 2.59 -15.26
CA LEU A 33 14.86 1.59 -14.45
C LEU A 33 13.76 0.87 -15.25
N ALA A 34 12.92 1.63 -15.97
CA ALA A 34 11.86 1.06 -16.81
C ALA A 34 12.43 0.09 -17.87
N ARG A 35 13.57 0.43 -18.49
CA ARG A 35 14.27 -0.46 -19.42
C ARG A 35 14.82 -1.70 -18.72
N ALA A 36 15.45 -1.53 -17.55
CA ALA A 36 16.07 -2.63 -16.80
C ALA A 36 15.05 -3.71 -16.40
N VAL A 37 13.83 -3.30 -16.02
CA VAL A 37 12.77 -4.21 -15.55
C VAL A 37 11.82 -4.67 -16.64
N GLN A 38 11.97 -4.17 -17.87
CA GLN A 38 11.07 -4.49 -18.99
C GLN A 38 10.93 -6.00 -19.23
N ARG A 39 12.03 -6.75 -19.11
CA ARG A 39 12.03 -8.22 -19.27
C ARG A 39 11.14 -8.93 -18.24
N TYR A 40 11.00 -8.35 -17.06
CA TYR A 40 10.20 -8.91 -15.96
C TYR A 40 8.70 -8.63 -16.11
N ARG A 41 8.26 -7.93 -17.17
CA ARG A 41 6.83 -7.95 -17.52
C ARG A 41 6.33 -9.36 -17.83
N ASP A 42 7.21 -10.27 -18.29
CA ASP A 42 6.93 -11.70 -18.26
C ASP A 42 7.34 -12.27 -16.88
N VAL A 43 6.34 -12.65 -16.09
CA VAL A 43 6.55 -13.26 -14.77
C VAL A 43 7.44 -14.50 -14.82
N ARG A 44 7.43 -15.26 -15.93
CA ARG A 44 8.31 -16.44 -16.08
C ARG A 44 9.77 -16.03 -16.22
N ALA A 45 10.06 -14.90 -16.86
CA ALA A 45 11.42 -14.36 -16.94
C ALA A 45 11.90 -13.89 -15.56
N ALA A 46 11.01 -13.33 -14.73
CA ALA A 46 11.34 -13.00 -13.34
C ALA A 46 11.64 -14.25 -12.51
N GLN A 47 10.79 -15.29 -12.61
CA GLN A 47 11.02 -16.57 -11.94
C GLN A 47 12.33 -17.23 -12.38
N ALA A 48 12.63 -17.24 -13.68
CA ALA A 48 13.89 -17.76 -14.22
C ALA A 48 15.12 -16.98 -13.70
N ALA A 49 14.94 -15.69 -13.38
CA ALA A 49 15.96 -14.85 -12.74
C ALA A 49 15.98 -14.97 -11.20
N GLY A 50 15.23 -15.91 -10.62
CA GLY A 50 15.21 -16.20 -9.19
C GLY A 50 14.28 -15.33 -8.36
N TRP A 51 13.40 -14.54 -8.99
CA TRP A 51 12.37 -13.78 -8.28
C TRP A 51 11.21 -14.68 -7.87
N GLU A 52 10.82 -14.60 -6.60
CA GLU A 52 9.73 -15.38 -6.01
C GLU A 52 8.85 -14.48 -5.12
N PRO A 53 7.55 -14.80 -4.96
CA PRO A 53 6.71 -14.09 -3.99
C PRO A 53 7.34 -14.12 -2.60
N SER A 54 7.54 -12.94 -2.02
CA SER A 54 8.15 -12.80 -0.70
C SER A 54 7.42 -13.65 0.32
N PRO A 55 8.10 -14.50 1.12
CA PRO A 55 7.44 -15.32 2.14
C PRO A 55 6.75 -14.49 3.23
N ILE A 56 7.19 -13.24 3.41
CA ILE A 56 6.65 -12.25 4.34
C ILE A 56 6.07 -11.13 3.49
N GLY A 57 4.81 -10.76 3.74
CA GLY A 57 4.10 -9.87 2.80
C GLY A 57 3.76 -10.58 1.49
N ARG A 58 3.46 -11.89 1.51
CA ARG A 58 2.76 -12.62 0.41
C ARG A 58 1.40 -12.01 0.05
N GLU A 59 0.98 -11.00 0.78
CA GLU A 59 -0.31 -10.37 0.68
C GLU A 59 -0.32 -9.50 -0.58
N ASP A 60 -1.23 -9.83 -1.49
CA ASP A 60 -1.53 -9.02 -2.67
C ASP A 60 -2.27 -7.75 -2.22
N SER A 61 -1.53 -6.77 -1.72
CA SER A 61 -2.11 -5.53 -1.16
C SER A 61 -2.93 -4.81 -2.24
N PRO A 62 -4.14 -4.32 -1.92
CA PRO A 62 -5.01 -3.60 -2.85
C PRO A 62 -4.31 -2.50 -3.66
N LEU A 63 -3.38 -1.77 -3.04
CA LEU A 63 -2.77 -0.58 -3.63
C LEU A 63 -1.27 -0.74 -3.96
N MET A 64 -0.68 -1.92 -3.73
CA MET A 64 0.76 -2.16 -3.98
C MET A 64 1.03 -3.44 -4.78
N GLY A 65 0.18 -4.45 -4.66
CA GLY A 65 0.43 -5.76 -5.24
C GLY A 65 1.18 -6.72 -4.32
N GLU A 66 1.61 -7.84 -4.89
CA GLU A 66 2.53 -8.81 -4.31
C GLU A 66 3.97 -8.30 -4.42
N HIS A 67 4.71 -8.35 -3.33
CA HIS A 67 6.16 -8.12 -3.34
C HIS A 67 6.90 -9.42 -3.69
N TRP A 68 7.81 -9.33 -4.65
CA TRP A 68 8.65 -10.43 -5.10
C TRP A 68 10.11 -10.10 -4.79
N VAL A 69 10.81 -11.06 -4.19
CA VAL A 69 12.20 -10.97 -3.73
C VAL A 69 13.05 -12.00 -4.47
N ARG A 70 14.37 -11.81 -4.49
CA ARG A 70 15.31 -12.85 -4.95
C ARG A 70 16.50 -12.94 -4.01
N LYS A 71 17.11 -14.12 -3.95
CA LYS A 71 18.38 -14.30 -3.23
C LYS A 71 19.48 -13.47 -3.91
N GLY A 72 20.24 -12.71 -3.12
CA GLY A 72 21.31 -11.85 -3.62
C GLY A 72 20.82 -10.56 -4.27
N ALA A 73 19.55 -10.18 -4.10
CA ALA A 73 19.13 -8.81 -4.35
C ALA A 73 19.97 -7.84 -3.48
N PRO A 74 20.25 -6.62 -3.95
CA PRO A 74 21.02 -5.64 -3.18
C PRO A 74 20.38 -5.38 -1.81
N GLU A 75 21.20 -5.48 -0.76
CA GLU A 75 20.87 -5.03 0.60
C GLU A 75 21.56 -3.67 0.82
N TYR A 76 20.85 -2.58 0.58
CA TYR A 76 21.41 -1.23 0.71
C TYR A 76 21.50 -0.79 2.17
N GLY A 77 22.62 -0.16 2.54
CA GLY A 77 22.84 0.53 3.80
C GLY A 77 22.62 2.05 3.74
N PRO A 78 22.58 2.75 4.89
CA PRO A 78 22.46 4.21 4.93
C PRO A 78 23.63 4.87 4.21
N GLY A 79 23.33 5.79 3.28
CA GLY A 79 24.32 6.54 2.52
C GLY A 79 24.98 5.78 1.36
N GLU A 80 24.66 4.50 1.17
CA GLU A 80 25.11 3.76 -0.01
C GLU A 80 24.33 4.22 -1.26
N PRO A 81 25.01 4.39 -2.42
CA PRO A 81 24.33 4.73 -3.65
C PRO A 81 23.44 3.58 -4.11
N LEU A 82 22.21 3.89 -4.50
CA LEU A 82 21.29 2.91 -5.08
C LEU A 82 21.69 2.61 -6.52
N ASP A 83 21.75 1.33 -6.88
CA ASP A 83 21.77 0.92 -8.28
C ASP A 83 20.33 0.85 -8.80
N PHE A 84 19.91 1.89 -9.54
CA PHE A 84 18.55 1.99 -10.06
C PHE A 84 18.20 0.91 -11.10
N THR A 85 19.16 0.12 -11.58
CA THR A 85 18.89 -1.01 -12.46
C THR A 85 18.64 -2.32 -11.71
N GLU A 86 18.94 -2.35 -10.42
CA GLU A 86 18.84 -3.52 -9.54
C GLU A 86 17.92 -3.22 -8.34
N PRO A 87 16.58 -3.29 -8.53
CA PRO A 87 15.62 -3.06 -7.45
C PRO A 87 15.72 -4.13 -6.35
N SER A 88 15.29 -3.79 -5.13
CA SER A 88 15.20 -4.75 -4.02
C SER A 88 14.00 -5.69 -4.19
N ASN A 89 12.87 -5.16 -4.69
CA ASN A 89 11.65 -5.95 -4.96
C ASN A 89 11.07 -5.64 -6.34
N LEU A 90 10.51 -6.65 -6.99
CA LEU A 90 9.51 -6.48 -8.04
C LEU A 90 8.11 -6.47 -7.42
N GLN A 91 7.19 -5.71 -7.98
CA GLN A 91 5.79 -5.66 -7.51
C GLN A 91 4.86 -6.13 -8.63
N TYR A 92 4.05 -7.16 -8.35
CA TYR A 92 3.07 -7.70 -9.29
C TYR A 92 1.65 -7.55 -8.77
N ALA A 93 0.67 -7.38 -9.66
CA ALA A 93 -0.74 -7.47 -9.30
C ALA A 93 -1.48 -8.40 -10.25
N TRP A 94 -2.52 -9.05 -9.76
CA TRP A 94 -3.44 -9.83 -10.60
C TRP A 94 -4.40 -8.91 -11.35
N ILE A 95 -4.12 -8.65 -12.62
CA ILE A 95 -4.94 -7.81 -13.50
C ILE A 95 -5.46 -8.70 -14.62
N ASN A 96 -6.78 -8.74 -14.81
CA ASN A 96 -7.44 -9.55 -15.85
C ASN A 96 -6.99 -11.03 -15.88
N GLY A 97 -6.80 -11.62 -14.70
CA GLY A 97 -6.40 -13.03 -14.57
C GLY A 97 -4.93 -13.33 -14.89
N ARG A 98 -4.08 -12.30 -14.97
CA ARG A 98 -2.63 -12.42 -15.16
C ARG A 98 -1.88 -11.61 -14.11
N ARG A 99 -0.69 -12.06 -13.74
CA ARG A 99 0.25 -11.24 -12.98
C ARG A 99 0.90 -10.24 -13.92
N GLU A 100 0.72 -8.96 -13.62
CA GLU A 100 1.36 -7.86 -14.33
C GLU A 100 2.32 -7.14 -13.40
N LEU A 101 3.51 -6.81 -13.91
CA LEU A 101 4.48 -5.99 -13.18
C LEU A 101 3.91 -4.56 -13.06
N VAL A 102 3.63 -4.11 -11.84
CA VAL A 102 3.01 -2.80 -11.56
C VAL A 102 3.99 -1.75 -11.05
N GLY A 103 5.15 -2.19 -10.54
CA GLY A 103 6.23 -1.32 -10.10
C GLY A 103 7.39 -2.10 -9.51
N VAL A 104 8.29 -1.38 -8.86
CA VAL A 104 9.42 -1.94 -8.10
C VAL A 104 9.60 -1.16 -6.80
N SER A 105 10.37 -1.70 -5.86
CA SER A 105 10.78 -0.93 -4.69
C SER A 105 12.25 -1.15 -4.33
N TYR A 106 12.80 -0.14 -3.67
CA TYR A 106 14.15 -0.15 -3.10
C TYR A 106 14.03 -0.16 -1.59
N VAL A 107 14.84 -0.98 -0.94
CA VAL A 107 14.85 -1.13 0.50
C VAL A 107 16.24 -0.81 1.02
N VAL A 108 16.29 0.13 1.96
CA VAL A 108 17.50 0.50 2.69
C VAL A 108 17.30 0.12 4.16
N ARG A 109 18.24 -0.64 4.72
CA ARG A 109 18.22 -0.99 6.15
C ARG A 109 18.69 0.23 6.93
N ILE A 110 17.91 0.66 7.92
CA ILE A 110 18.21 1.82 8.75
C ILE A 110 18.07 1.49 10.24
N ALA A 111 18.81 2.19 11.09
CA ALA A 111 18.67 2.15 12.54
C ALA A 111 17.64 3.21 13.02
N PRO A 112 17.14 3.11 14.27
CA PRO A 112 16.42 4.22 14.89
C PRO A 112 17.27 5.50 14.91
N GLY A 113 16.74 6.59 14.34
CA GLY A 113 17.40 7.90 14.29
C GLY A 113 18.22 8.16 13.02
N ASP A 114 18.46 7.14 12.17
CA ASP A 114 19.10 7.35 10.87
C ASP A 114 18.21 8.23 9.98
N PRO A 115 18.81 9.11 9.14
CA PRO A 115 18.05 9.88 8.15
C PRO A 115 17.46 8.95 7.09
N LEU A 116 16.35 9.37 6.49
CA LEU A 116 15.83 8.68 5.30
C LEU A 116 16.86 8.76 4.15
N PRO A 117 16.99 7.71 3.33
CA PRO A 117 17.95 7.70 2.23
C PRO A 117 17.63 8.77 1.19
N ARG A 118 18.64 9.19 0.42
CA ARG A 118 18.43 9.95 -0.82
C ARG A 118 18.26 8.95 -1.96
N GLY A 119 17.17 9.07 -2.73
CA GLY A 119 16.85 8.19 -3.84
C GLY A 119 16.98 8.89 -5.19
N PHE A 120 15.89 8.88 -5.95
CA PHE A 120 15.83 9.33 -7.34
C PHE A 120 15.76 10.86 -7.43
N ALA A 121 14.78 11.44 -6.74
CA ALA A 121 14.36 12.81 -6.94
C ALA A 121 14.54 13.68 -5.69
N GLY A 122 15.26 13.19 -4.67
CA GLY A 122 15.44 13.89 -3.41
C GLY A 122 14.11 13.98 -2.66
N ASP A 123 13.65 15.20 -2.36
CA ASP A 123 12.45 15.42 -1.54
C ASP A 123 11.13 14.95 -2.19
N ALA A 124 11.15 14.64 -3.49
CA ALA A 124 10.00 14.04 -4.18
C ALA A 124 9.89 12.52 -3.97
N ASP A 125 10.95 11.86 -3.46
CA ASP A 125 10.90 10.46 -3.07
C ASP A 125 9.99 10.33 -1.83
N ARG A 126 8.99 9.44 -1.86
CA ARG A 126 8.16 9.15 -0.69
C ARG A 126 8.65 7.88 -0.02
N TRP A 127 9.70 8.05 0.79
CA TRP A 127 10.20 7.01 1.67
C TRP A 127 9.22 6.77 2.82
N HIS A 128 8.93 5.51 3.12
CA HIS A 128 8.20 5.08 4.31
C HIS A 128 8.99 3.98 5.02
N VAL A 129 8.69 3.73 6.29
CA VAL A 129 9.51 2.82 7.10
C VAL A 129 8.68 1.65 7.60
N HIS A 130 9.15 0.44 7.31
CA HIS A 130 8.64 -0.78 7.89
C HIS A 130 9.44 -1.12 9.15
N ASP A 131 8.74 -1.18 10.28
CA ASP A 131 9.30 -1.65 11.55
C ASP A 131 8.94 -3.12 11.74
N VAL A 132 9.85 -3.99 11.28
CA VAL A 132 9.64 -5.45 11.28
C VAL A 132 9.49 -5.98 12.70
N GLU A 133 10.25 -5.43 13.66
CA GLU A 133 10.18 -5.84 15.06
C GLU A 133 8.84 -5.49 15.70
N ARG A 134 8.34 -4.27 15.47
CA ARG A 134 7.02 -3.86 15.94
C ARG A 134 5.91 -4.69 15.32
N ALA A 135 5.98 -4.95 14.01
CA ALA A 135 5.00 -5.79 13.33
C ALA A 135 4.98 -7.22 13.89
N VAL A 136 6.16 -7.82 14.11
CA VAL A 136 6.27 -9.16 14.74
C VAL A 136 5.76 -9.15 16.17
N ALA A 137 6.08 -8.13 16.96
CA ALA A 137 5.61 -8.01 18.34
C ALA A 137 4.08 -7.98 18.40
N ALA A 138 3.43 -7.22 17.51
CA ALA A 138 1.98 -7.17 17.40
C ALA A 138 1.37 -8.51 16.93
N ALA A 139 1.94 -9.12 15.89
CA ALA A 139 1.43 -10.38 15.33
C ALA A 139 1.60 -11.60 16.25
N THR A 140 2.55 -11.54 17.19
CA THR A 140 2.85 -12.64 18.14
C THR A 140 2.32 -12.38 19.56
N GLU A 141 1.62 -11.27 19.77
CA GLU A 141 1.04 -10.91 21.06
C GLU A 141 0.07 -12.01 21.55
N GLY A 142 0.35 -12.57 22.74
CA GLY A 142 -0.43 -13.68 23.29
C GLY A 142 -0.21 -15.04 22.61
N ARG A 143 0.73 -15.17 21.68
CA ARG A 143 1.10 -16.44 21.00
C ARG A 143 2.54 -16.84 21.31
N TRP A 144 2.80 -17.25 22.55
CA TRP A 144 4.17 -17.46 23.05
C TRP A 144 5.01 -18.41 22.18
N LEU A 145 4.44 -19.52 21.70
CA LEU A 145 5.15 -20.47 20.82
C LEU A 145 5.55 -19.84 19.48
N LEU A 146 4.63 -19.08 18.86
CA LEU A 146 4.92 -18.39 17.60
C LEU A 146 5.95 -17.29 17.81
N ARG A 147 5.88 -16.57 18.94
CA ARG A 147 6.86 -15.55 19.32
C ARG A 147 8.27 -16.12 19.41
N VAL A 148 8.44 -17.29 20.02
CA VAL A 148 9.75 -17.97 20.12
C VAL A 148 10.28 -18.31 18.72
N LEU A 149 9.46 -18.91 17.86
CA LEU A 149 9.87 -19.30 16.52
C LEU A 149 10.23 -18.09 15.63
N VAL A 150 9.39 -17.05 15.65
CA VAL A 150 9.62 -15.85 14.82
C VAL A 150 10.80 -15.04 15.35
N ASN A 151 11.02 -14.97 16.66
CA ASN A 151 12.22 -14.32 17.20
C ASN A 151 13.49 -15.03 16.76
N GLY A 152 13.54 -16.37 16.76
CA GLY A 152 14.70 -17.09 16.24
C GLY A 152 14.96 -16.80 14.75
N TRP A 153 13.90 -16.63 13.96
CA TRP A 153 14.02 -16.20 12.56
C TRP A 153 14.50 -14.75 12.41
N LEU A 154 13.97 -13.82 13.21
CA LEU A 154 14.42 -12.42 13.25
C LEU A 154 15.88 -12.33 13.64
N ASP A 155 16.30 -13.12 14.63
CA ASP A 155 17.70 -13.18 15.05
C ASP A 155 18.56 -13.63 13.87
N ALA A 156 18.21 -14.72 13.19
CA ALA A 156 18.99 -15.23 12.05
C ALA A 156 19.05 -14.30 10.83
N ASN A 157 18.03 -13.47 10.58
CA ASN A 157 17.91 -12.71 9.34
C ASN A 157 18.09 -11.19 9.50
N TYR A 158 17.85 -10.65 10.69
CA TYR A 158 17.87 -9.21 10.96
C TYR A 158 18.84 -8.85 12.09
N ARG A 159 18.71 -9.42 13.29
CA ARG A 159 19.50 -8.98 14.46
C ARG A 159 20.94 -9.51 14.48
N SER A 160 21.17 -10.77 14.09
CA SER A 160 22.51 -11.39 14.15
C SER A 160 23.48 -10.90 13.07
N LYS A 161 23.00 -10.09 12.11
CA LYS A 161 23.87 -9.37 11.16
C LYS A 161 24.65 -8.22 11.81
N GLY A 162 24.39 -7.90 13.09
CA GLY A 162 25.25 -7.05 13.92
C GLY A 162 25.13 -5.55 13.66
N ASP A 163 24.06 -5.08 13.02
CA ASP A 163 23.90 -3.67 12.65
C ASP A 163 22.72 -2.95 13.34
N ASP A 164 21.91 -3.62 14.17
CA ASP A 164 20.69 -3.09 14.82
C ASP A 164 19.68 -2.45 13.84
N ARG A 165 19.77 -2.79 12.53
CA ARG A 165 18.90 -2.23 11.48
C ARG A 165 17.69 -3.12 11.23
N SER A 166 16.78 -3.16 12.19
CA SER A 166 15.49 -3.85 12.08
C SER A 166 14.43 -3.09 11.28
N ARG A 167 14.72 -1.81 10.96
CA ARG A 167 13.83 -0.93 10.18
C ARG A 167 14.25 -0.91 8.72
N LEU A 168 13.26 -0.92 7.85
CA LEU A 168 13.43 -0.91 6.40
C LEU A 168 12.83 0.38 5.85
N ALA A 169 13.66 1.33 5.42
CA ALA A 169 13.21 2.46 4.63
C ALA A 169 12.96 1.98 3.21
N MET A 170 11.74 2.17 2.70
CA MET A 170 11.33 1.71 1.39
C MET A 170 10.79 2.86 0.55
N VAL A 171 11.14 2.88 -0.73
CA VAL A 171 10.53 3.75 -1.75
C VAL A 171 10.02 2.89 -2.89
N HIS A 172 8.80 3.16 -3.36
CA HIS A 172 8.24 2.53 -4.54
C HIS A 172 8.53 3.39 -5.77
N ALA A 173 8.72 2.74 -6.92
CA ALA A 173 8.80 3.39 -8.22
C ALA A 173 7.80 2.73 -9.19
N TRP A 174 6.75 3.45 -9.54
CA TRP A 174 5.66 2.99 -10.41
C TRP A 174 5.98 3.27 -11.89
N VAL A 175 6.96 2.56 -12.44
CA VAL A 175 7.47 2.78 -13.80
C VAL A 175 6.72 2.01 -14.90
N THR A 176 5.82 1.09 -14.53
CA THR A 176 5.08 0.25 -15.49
C THR A 176 3.59 0.58 -15.58
N VAL A 177 3.00 1.08 -14.49
CA VAL A 177 1.60 1.50 -14.40
C VAL A 177 1.54 2.95 -13.90
N PRO A 178 0.72 3.82 -14.51
CA PRO A 178 0.56 5.20 -14.03
C PRO A 178 0.14 5.24 -12.56
N SER A 179 0.75 6.12 -11.78
CA SER A 179 0.32 6.41 -10.40
C SER A 179 -0.28 7.80 -10.31
N PRO A 180 -1.58 7.94 -9.96
CA PRO A 180 -2.23 9.25 -9.83
C PRO A 180 -1.58 10.19 -8.80
N ASN A 181 -0.88 9.61 -7.81
CA ASN A 181 -0.22 10.35 -6.73
C ASN A 181 1.29 10.57 -6.98
N GLY A 182 1.74 10.32 -8.21
CA GLY A 182 3.14 10.44 -8.60
C GLY A 182 3.88 9.11 -8.59
N VAL A 183 4.97 9.06 -9.35
CA VAL A 183 5.75 7.83 -9.59
C VAL A 183 6.39 7.25 -8.33
N PHE A 184 6.61 8.07 -7.29
CA PHE A 184 7.17 7.64 -6.01
C PHE A 184 6.16 7.54 -4.88
N SER A 185 4.85 7.61 -5.13
CA SER A 185 3.86 7.50 -4.06
C SER A 185 3.97 6.16 -3.33
N THR A 186 3.76 6.13 -2.00
CA THR A 186 3.79 4.87 -1.22
C THR A 186 2.82 3.82 -1.78
N ASN A 187 1.65 4.27 -2.23
CA ASN A 187 0.60 3.42 -2.79
C ASN A 187 0.27 3.84 -4.23
N ASN A 188 -0.10 2.88 -5.09
CA ASN A 188 -0.66 3.14 -6.40
C ASN A 188 -2.14 2.74 -6.48
N ARG A 189 -2.98 3.76 -6.36
CA ARG A 189 -4.44 3.62 -6.38
C ARG A 189 -5.00 3.11 -7.70
N ALA A 190 -4.30 3.27 -8.81
CA ALA A 190 -4.75 2.78 -10.11
C ALA A 190 -4.83 1.24 -10.16
N ILE A 191 -4.06 0.53 -9.32
CA ILE A 191 -4.06 -0.94 -9.27
C ILE A 191 -5.47 -1.48 -9.02
N SER A 192 -6.19 -0.98 -8.01
CA SER A 192 -7.56 -1.42 -7.72
C SER A 192 -8.52 -1.30 -8.91
N TYR A 193 -8.38 -0.23 -9.69
CA TYR A 193 -9.23 0.01 -10.86
C TYR A 193 -8.91 -0.96 -11.98
N LEU A 194 -7.61 -1.18 -12.24
CA LEU A 194 -7.16 -2.18 -13.22
C LEU A 194 -7.62 -3.59 -12.84
N ARG A 195 -7.55 -3.96 -11.56
CA ARG A 195 -8.08 -5.24 -11.05
C ARG A 195 -9.59 -5.40 -11.26
N ALA A 196 -10.34 -4.30 -11.18
CA ALA A 196 -11.77 -4.25 -11.46
C ALA A 196 -12.09 -4.18 -12.97
N GLY A 197 -11.09 -4.25 -13.86
CA GLY A 197 -11.27 -4.17 -15.31
C GLY A 197 -11.55 -2.76 -15.83
N LEU A 198 -11.23 -1.73 -15.04
CA LEU A 198 -11.42 -0.32 -15.40
C LEU A 198 -10.12 0.31 -15.90
N PRO A 199 -10.20 1.42 -16.67
CA PRO A 199 -9.03 2.22 -17.00
C PRO A 199 -8.38 2.81 -15.75
N ALA A 200 -7.04 2.86 -15.72
CA ALA A 200 -6.27 3.50 -14.65
C ALA A 200 -6.68 4.96 -14.39
N SER A 201 -7.12 5.67 -15.43
CA SER A 201 -7.58 7.06 -15.35
C SER A 201 -8.80 7.27 -14.47
N PHE A 202 -9.56 6.22 -14.13
CA PHE A 202 -10.68 6.32 -13.18
C PHE A 202 -10.22 6.66 -11.76
N ALA A 203 -8.96 6.33 -11.42
CA ALA A 203 -8.37 6.70 -10.14
C ALA A 203 -8.08 8.20 -10.01
N ASN A 204 -8.10 8.96 -11.12
CA ASN A 204 -7.86 10.40 -11.10
C ASN A 204 -8.97 11.11 -10.32
N GLY A 205 -8.60 11.87 -9.29
CA GLY A 205 -9.52 12.59 -8.43
C GLY A 205 -10.33 11.72 -7.45
N GLY A 206 -10.10 10.40 -7.40
CA GLY A 206 -10.60 9.56 -6.30
C GLY A 206 -9.80 9.79 -5.02
N THR A 207 -10.15 9.11 -3.93
CA THR A 207 -9.39 9.00 -2.66
C THR A 207 -8.73 7.61 -2.50
N ALA A 208 -7.96 7.36 -1.44
CA ALA A 208 -7.40 6.01 -1.20
C ALA A 208 -8.52 5.03 -0.82
N GLU A 209 -9.48 5.53 -0.05
CA GLU A 209 -10.72 4.88 0.34
C GLU A 209 -11.55 4.49 -0.88
N ALA A 210 -11.66 5.37 -1.88
CA ALA A 210 -12.28 5.05 -3.16
C ALA A 210 -11.65 3.82 -3.80
N ALA A 211 -10.32 3.80 -3.92
CA ALA A 211 -9.58 2.70 -4.52
C ALA A 211 -9.71 1.39 -3.72
N LEU A 212 -9.69 1.47 -2.39
CA LEU A 212 -9.91 0.30 -1.52
C LEU A 212 -11.33 -0.26 -1.67
N GLY A 213 -12.33 0.61 -1.77
CA GLY A 213 -13.72 0.22 -2.05
C GLY A 213 -13.92 -0.37 -3.45
N VAL A 214 -13.25 0.19 -4.47
CA VAL A 214 -13.24 -0.36 -5.84
C VAL A 214 -12.59 -1.73 -5.87
N ASN A 215 -11.53 -1.97 -5.08
CA ASN A 215 -10.90 -3.29 -5.00
C ASN A 215 -11.89 -4.37 -4.53
N LEU A 216 -12.90 -4.06 -3.72
CA LEU A 216 -13.92 -5.04 -3.29
C LEU A 216 -14.72 -5.61 -4.48
N ALA A 217 -14.83 -4.86 -5.56
CA ALA A 217 -15.50 -5.29 -6.79
C ALA A 217 -14.65 -6.25 -7.64
N ALA A 218 -13.33 -6.23 -7.48
CA ALA A 218 -12.41 -7.07 -8.22
C ALA A 218 -12.55 -8.56 -7.88
N LYS A 219 -12.04 -9.41 -8.77
CA LYS A 219 -11.93 -10.85 -8.49
C LYS A 219 -11.03 -11.05 -7.27
N ASP A 220 -11.48 -11.85 -6.31
CA ASP A 220 -10.80 -12.11 -5.03
C ASP A 220 -10.54 -10.84 -4.18
N GLY A 221 -11.16 -9.71 -4.55
CA GLY A 221 -10.93 -8.41 -3.92
C GLY A 221 -11.20 -8.39 -2.42
N CYS A 222 -12.28 -9.06 -1.98
CA CYS A 222 -12.60 -9.19 -0.56
C CYS A 222 -11.62 -10.07 0.22
N ALA A 223 -11.19 -11.17 -0.38
CA ALA A 223 -10.18 -12.03 0.23
C ALA A 223 -8.87 -11.25 0.41
N ASN A 224 -8.44 -10.51 -0.62
CA ASN A 224 -7.23 -9.69 -0.57
C ASN A 224 -7.34 -8.53 0.42
N THR A 225 -8.46 -7.81 0.44
CA THR A 225 -8.69 -6.67 1.36
C THR A 225 -8.73 -7.11 2.82
N LEU A 226 -9.33 -8.27 3.12
CA LEU A 226 -9.44 -8.80 4.48
C LEU A 226 -8.31 -9.78 4.83
N ASN A 227 -7.32 -9.98 3.94
CA ASN A 227 -6.25 -10.92 4.22
C ASN A 227 -5.37 -10.44 5.38
N GLY A 228 -4.80 -11.38 6.13
CA GLY A 228 -3.86 -11.07 7.23
C GLY A 228 -4.50 -10.45 8.48
N ALA A 229 -5.21 -9.33 8.33
CA ALA A 229 -5.74 -8.52 9.44
C ALA A 229 -6.62 -9.31 10.43
N PRO A 230 -7.62 -10.12 10.03
CA PRO A 230 -8.40 -10.93 10.96
C PRO A 230 -7.57 -12.03 11.65
N TRP A 231 -6.52 -12.55 11.01
CA TRP A 231 -5.63 -13.53 11.64
C TRP A 231 -4.77 -12.85 12.72
N ILE A 232 -4.24 -11.66 12.43
CA ILE A 232 -3.44 -10.84 13.36
C ILE A 232 -4.29 -10.37 14.55
N ALA A 233 -5.53 -10.00 14.28
CA ALA A 233 -6.52 -9.65 15.29
C ALA A 233 -6.97 -10.83 16.17
N HIS A 234 -6.65 -12.08 15.83
CA HIS A 234 -7.27 -13.25 16.46
C HIS A 234 -8.81 -13.21 16.34
N ALA A 235 -9.33 -12.75 15.20
CA ALA A 235 -10.76 -12.74 14.94
C ALA A 235 -11.31 -14.17 14.99
N LYS A 236 -12.45 -14.35 15.66
CA LYS A 236 -13.20 -15.60 15.68
C LYS A 236 -13.75 -15.90 14.29
N ASP A 237 -14.01 -17.16 13.98
CA ASP A 237 -14.51 -17.52 12.64
C ASP A 237 -15.87 -16.91 12.31
N ALA A 238 -16.72 -16.70 13.32
CA ALA A 238 -17.97 -15.95 13.15
C ALA A 238 -17.72 -14.49 12.74
N GLN A 239 -16.72 -13.81 13.32
CA GLN A 239 -16.34 -12.46 12.95
C GLN A 239 -15.79 -12.43 11.52
N LYS A 240 -14.90 -13.37 11.16
CA LYS A 240 -14.34 -13.48 9.81
C LYS A 240 -15.43 -13.68 8.75
N ARG A 241 -16.37 -14.60 8.99
CA ARG A 241 -17.50 -14.85 8.08
C ARG A 241 -18.40 -13.62 7.93
N SER A 242 -18.70 -12.94 9.03
CA SER A 242 -19.51 -11.71 9.01
C SER A 242 -18.86 -10.61 8.17
N LEU A 243 -17.55 -10.38 8.35
CA LEU A 243 -16.80 -9.39 7.59
C LEU A 243 -16.69 -9.75 6.11
N LEU A 244 -16.43 -11.02 5.79
CA LEU A 244 -16.37 -11.48 4.41
C LEU A 244 -17.71 -11.31 3.69
N ALA A 245 -18.82 -11.75 4.30
CA ALA A 245 -20.15 -11.59 3.74
C ALA A 245 -20.52 -10.11 3.52
N THR A 246 -20.18 -9.25 4.49
CA THR A 246 -20.37 -7.79 4.35
C THR A 246 -19.55 -7.25 3.20
N CYS A 247 -18.27 -7.63 3.10
CA CYS A 247 -17.41 -7.22 2.00
C CYS A 247 -17.97 -7.65 0.64
N GLU A 248 -18.41 -8.89 0.51
CA GLU A 248 -18.93 -9.42 -0.76
C GLU A 248 -20.20 -8.67 -1.21
N ALA A 249 -21.09 -8.35 -0.28
CA ALA A 249 -22.28 -7.54 -0.54
C ALA A 249 -21.91 -6.13 -1.03
N LEU A 250 -20.94 -5.48 -0.39
CA LEU A 250 -20.43 -4.16 -0.77
C LEU A 250 -19.70 -4.20 -2.13
N GLY A 251 -18.91 -5.24 -2.38
CA GLY A 251 -18.29 -5.47 -3.70
C GLY A 251 -19.33 -5.66 -4.80
N ALA A 252 -20.45 -6.32 -4.51
CA ALA A 252 -21.56 -6.43 -5.44
C ALA A 252 -22.28 -5.09 -5.69
N GLU A 253 -22.41 -4.23 -4.68
CA GLU A 253 -22.88 -2.84 -4.85
C GLU A 253 -21.99 -2.05 -5.80
N VAL A 254 -20.66 -2.08 -5.58
CA VAL A 254 -19.70 -1.37 -6.43
C VAL A 254 -19.71 -1.93 -7.86
N ARG A 255 -19.77 -3.28 -8.02
CA ARG A 255 -19.86 -3.93 -9.35
C ARG A 255 -21.03 -3.41 -10.20
N ARG A 256 -22.19 -3.16 -9.60
CA ARG A 256 -23.36 -2.61 -10.31
C ARG A 256 -23.13 -1.18 -10.83
N GLY A 257 -22.22 -0.42 -10.20
CA GLY A 257 -21.90 0.95 -10.56
C GLY A 257 -20.73 1.12 -11.52
N LEU A 258 -20.04 0.05 -11.93
CA LEU A 258 -18.80 0.14 -12.71
C LEU A 258 -18.96 0.81 -14.08
N ALA A 259 -20.15 0.68 -14.69
CA ALA A 259 -20.46 1.29 -15.98
C ALA A 259 -20.83 2.78 -15.89
N SER A 260 -20.95 3.35 -14.68
CA SER A 260 -21.49 4.70 -14.44
C SER A 260 -20.45 5.83 -14.56
N GLY A 261 -19.24 5.52 -15.06
CA GLY A 261 -18.15 6.47 -15.22
C GLY A 261 -17.35 6.75 -13.94
N ALA A 262 -16.18 7.37 -14.09
CA ALA A 262 -15.17 7.49 -13.02
C ALA A 262 -15.70 8.11 -11.73
N ARG A 263 -16.43 9.23 -11.82
CA ARG A 263 -16.95 9.93 -10.62
C ARG A 263 -17.90 9.07 -9.81
N ALA A 264 -18.82 8.37 -10.47
CA ALA A 264 -19.80 7.51 -9.82
C ALA A 264 -19.12 6.28 -9.20
N VAL A 265 -18.15 5.69 -9.89
CA VAL A 265 -17.34 4.58 -9.38
C VAL A 265 -16.56 5.00 -8.12
N ASN A 266 -15.93 6.16 -8.14
CA ASN A 266 -15.18 6.67 -6.99
C ASN A 266 -16.09 6.88 -5.78
N ALA A 267 -17.25 7.53 -5.97
CA ALA A 267 -18.22 7.73 -4.89
C ALA A 267 -18.77 6.39 -4.34
N ALA A 268 -19.04 5.41 -5.22
CA ALA A 268 -19.48 4.09 -4.80
C ALA A 268 -18.38 3.35 -4.01
N GLY A 269 -17.12 3.45 -4.45
CA GLY A 269 -15.97 2.90 -3.74
C GLY A 269 -15.82 3.51 -2.34
N GLU A 270 -15.85 4.84 -2.22
CA GLU A 270 -15.75 5.53 -0.92
C GLU A 270 -16.86 5.09 0.04
N ALA A 271 -18.10 5.07 -0.44
CA ALA A 271 -19.25 4.64 0.35
C ALA A 271 -19.12 3.17 0.79
N ALA A 272 -18.68 2.28 -0.10
CA ALA A 272 -18.47 0.88 0.21
C ALA A 272 -17.36 0.70 1.26
N TRP A 273 -16.24 1.40 1.11
CA TRP A 273 -15.14 1.35 2.08
C TRP A 273 -15.57 1.85 3.46
N ALA A 274 -16.27 2.98 3.52
CA ALA A 274 -16.78 3.52 4.78
C ALA A 274 -17.73 2.54 5.50
N LYS A 275 -18.59 1.84 4.75
CA LYS A 275 -19.47 0.80 5.31
C LYS A 275 -18.68 -0.41 5.82
N LEU A 276 -17.64 -0.85 5.09
CA LEU A 276 -16.79 -1.96 5.54
C LEU A 276 -16.03 -1.61 6.82
N GLU A 277 -15.48 -0.40 6.91
CA GLU A 277 -14.82 0.12 8.10
C GLU A 277 -15.77 0.21 9.31
N ALA A 278 -17.01 0.64 9.09
CA ALA A 278 -18.04 0.62 10.12
C ALA A 278 -18.36 -0.81 10.58
N ALA A 279 -18.48 -1.76 9.63
CA ALA A 279 -18.71 -3.17 9.94
C ALA A 279 -17.54 -3.80 10.72
N LYS A 280 -16.29 -3.46 10.39
CA LYS A 280 -15.10 -3.85 11.16
C LYS A 280 -15.19 -3.37 12.60
N ARG A 281 -15.48 -2.09 12.82
CA ARG A 281 -15.61 -1.52 14.17
C ARG A 281 -16.76 -2.13 14.97
N ALA A 282 -17.86 -2.49 14.32
CA ALA A 282 -18.98 -3.16 14.98
C ALA A 282 -18.73 -4.64 15.29
N THR A 283 -17.90 -5.31 14.47
CA THR A 283 -17.68 -6.76 14.57
C THR A 283 -16.48 -7.11 15.45
N LEU A 284 -15.43 -6.29 15.45
CA LEU A 284 -14.18 -6.54 16.16
C LEU A 284 -14.13 -5.79 17.49
N THR A 285 -13.43 -6.35 18.47
CA THR A 285 -13.21 -5.66 19.75
C THR A 285 -12.16 -4.53 19.61
N PRO A 286 -12.11 -3.57 20.54
CA PRO A 286 -11.07 -2.54 20.54
C PRO A 286 -9.65 -3.12 20.49
N ASP A 287 -9.36 -4.18 21.24
CA ASP A 287 -8.06 -4.85 21.24
C ASP A 287 -7.71 -5.46 19.88
N GLN A 288 -8.70 -6.06 19.21
CA GLN A 288 -8.53 -6.63 17.87
C GLN A 288 -8.21 -5.55 16.83
N LEU A 289 -8.89 -4.40 16.90
CA LEU A 289 -8.63 -3.25 16.03
C LEU A 289 -7.22 -2.69 16.29
N ARG A 290 -6.82 -2.48 17.54
CA ARG A 290 -5.46 -2.01 17.87
C ARG A 290 -4.36 -2.91 17.28
N ARG A 291 -4.56 -4.23 17.25
CA ARG A 291 -3.61 -5.17 16.65
C ARG A 291 -3.51 -5.03 15.13
N ILE A 292 -4.63 -4.77 14.46
CA ILE A 292 -4.65 -4.47 13.02
C ILE A 292 -3.95 -3.13 12.74
N ASP A 293 -4.18 -2.13 13.59
CA ASP A 293 -3.57 -0.81 13.42
C ASP A 293 -2.05 -0.86 13.64
N ALA A 294 -1.56 -1.74 14.53
CA ALA A 294 -0.14 -1.88 14.83
C ALA A 294 0.71 -2.49 13.71
N ILE A 295 0.09 -3.14 12.74
CA ILE A 295 0.75 -3.75 11.56
C ILE A 295 0.51 -2.95 10.28
N THR A 296 -0.42 -2.00 10.31
CA THR A 296 -0.70 -1.17 9.14
C THR A 296 0.45 -0.19 9.02
N GLU A 297 1.11 -0.20 7.85
CA GLU A 297 2.27 0.65 7.58
C GLU A 297 2.00 2.10 7.99
N HIS A 298 2.77 2.59 8.96
CA HIS A 298 2.71 3.98 9.36
C HIS A 298 3.52 4.80 8.37
N ASP A 299 2.85 5.63 7.58
CA ASP A 299 3.53 6.73 6.92
C ASP A 299 4.12 7.63 8.03
N PRO A 300 5.46 7.81 8.11
CA PRO A 300 6.06 8.67 9.12
C PRO A 300 5.54 10.13 9.04
N MET A 301 4.87 10.52 7.95
CA MET A 301 4.35 11.87 7.74
C MET A 301 3.01 12.17 8.45
N HIS A 302 2.31 11.18 9.01
CA HIS A 302 1.00 11.42 9.64
C HIS A 302 1.04 11.75 11.15
N HIS A 303 2.23 11.97 11.74
CA HIS A 303 2.35 12.40 13.14
C HIS A 303 2.34 13.92 13.36
N GLU A 304 2.23 14.75 12.32
CA GLU A 304 2.01 16.20 12.47
C GLU A 304 0.53 16.55 12.29
N GLY A 305 -0.27 16.65 13.36
CA GLY A 305 -1.61 17.25 13.21
C GLY A 305 -2.68 17.05 14.27
N HIS A 306 -2.47 16.26 15.32
CA HIS A 306 -3.45 16.15 16.42
C HIS A 306 -2.84 16.55 17.77
N GLY A 307 -2.25 17.74 17.80
CA GLY A 307 -1.89 18.45 19.02
C GLY A 307 -3.06 19.29 19.54
N GLY A 308 -3.78 18.75 20.53
CA GLY A 308 -4.44 19.45 21.62
C GLY A 308 -5.21 20.76 21.36
N HIS A 309 -6.54 20.66 21.32
CA HIS A 309 -7.39 21.69 21.93
C HIS A 309 -7.87 21.21 23.30
N HIS A 310 -7.07 21.49 24.32
CA HIS A 310 -7.54 21.68 25.68
C HIS A 310 -7.08 23.08 26.12
N GLY A 311 -7.91 24.09 25.87
CA GLY A 311 -7.95 25.34 26.64
C GLY A 311 -9.14 25.21 27.60
N SER A 312 -8.89 25.22 28.91
CA SER A 312 -8.98 26.42 29.77
C SER A 312 -10.42 26.86 30.00
#